data_AF-A0A2H0DIM2-F1
#
_entry.id   AF-A0A2H0DIM2-F1
#
_cell.length_a   1.000
_cell.length_b   1.000
_cell.length_c   1.000
_cell.angle_alpha   90.00
_cell.angle_beta   90.00
_cell.angle_gamma   90.00
#
_symmetry.space_group_name_H-M   'P 1'
#
loop_
_entity.id
_entity.type
_entity.pdbx_description
1 polymer ?
#
loop_
_entity_poly.entity_id
_entity_poly.type
_entity_poly.pdbx_seq_one_letter_code
_entity_poly.pdbx_strand_id
1 'polypeptide(L)'
;MQRGRIASAVAQGLLALLFCLWASGAARAQSGPAGFAAACVLALPALWFAFHAVRVGLGRSPAWGWGAKTAAAAVVLVAGMAVARAPRRGGDPLGALSAFRAAIGTSPPPRPSMLVPGRLSVLPRLHLAGTGHPATREVFFGRPSSVRDRGTWLYDNDESSPTFGTVVIDCTHTDPKGSAWSSY
;
A
#
# COMPACT_ATOMS: atom_id res chain seq x y z
N MET A 1 47.60 19.38 6.64
CA MET A 1 46.52 18.94 7.55
C MET A 1 45.11 19.41 7.17
N GLN A 2 44.91 20.52 6.44
CA GLN A 2 43.56 21.08 6.18
C GLN A 2 42.65 20.25 5.25
N ARG A 3 43.21 19.53 4.26
CA ARG A 3 42.41 18.72 3.30
C ARG A 3 41.62 17.57 3.93
N GLY A 4 42.10 17.00 5.03
CA GLY A 4 41.42 15.89 5.72
C GLY A 4 40.14 16.31 6.45
N ARG A 5 40.08 17.55 6.95
CA ARG A 5 38.93 18.06 7.71
C ARG A 5 37.73 18.36 6.80
N ILE A 6 37.98 18.87 5.60
CA ILE A 6 36.93 19.19 4.62
C ILE A 6 36.24 17.90 4.13
N ALA A 7 37.02 16.86 3.83
CA ALA A 7 36.46 15.56 3.40
C ALA A 7 35.57 14.91 4.48
N SER A 8 35.97 15.03 5.76
CA SER A 8 35.17 14.53 6.89
C SER A 8 33.85 15.26 7.05
N ALA A 9 33.85 16.60 6.94
CA ALA A 9 32.64 17.39 7.10
C ALA A 9 31.62 17.14 5.99
N VAL A 10 32.08 16.99 4.74
CA VAL A 10 31.21 16.67 3.60
C VAL A 10 30.59 15.28 3.75
N ALA A 11 31.37 14.29 4.21
CA ALA A 11 30.85 12.94 4.45
C ALA A 11 29.78 12.90 5.56
N GLN A 12 29.97 13.66 6.64
CA GLN A 12 29.00 13.78 7.73
C GLN A 12 27.70 14.47 7.27
N GLY A 13 27.81 15.53 6.48
CA GLY A 13 26.64 16.22 5.91
C GLY A 13 25.82 15.32 4.99
N LEU A 14 26.47 14.51 4.15
CA LEU A 14 25.79 13.58 3.25
C LEU A 14 25.05 12.46 4.02
N LEU A 15 25.68 11.92 5.07
CA LEU A 15 25.08 10.90 5.93
C LEU A 15 23.84 11.44 6.67
N ALA A 16 23.91 12.67 7.18
CA ALA A 16 22.77 13.32 7.83
C ALA A 16 21.60 13.51 6.85
N LEU A 17 21.88 13.91 5.61
CA LEU A 17 20.86 14.10 4.59
C LEU A 17 20.19 12.78 4.19
N LEU A 18 20.98 11.72 4.00
CA LEU A 18 20.49 10.37 3.71
C LEU A 18 19.64 9.81 4.86
N PHE A 19 20.03 10.08 6.11
CA PHE A 19 19.25 9.70 7.28
C PHE A 19 17.89 10.44 7.34
N CYS A 20 17.86 11.75 7.09
CA CYS A 20 16.61 12.53 7.06
C CYS A 20 15.65 12.06 5.95
N LEU A 21 16.19 11.74 4.76
CA LEU A 21 15.40 11.18 3.66
C LEU A 21 14.85 9.78 4.02
N TRP A 22 15.66 8.95 4.68
CA TRP A 22 15.22 7.65 5.17
C TRP A 22 14.11 7.78 6.21
N ALA A 23 14.30 8.62 7.24
CA ALA A 23 13.31 8.83 8.30
C ALA A 23 11.97 9.34 7.75
N SER A 24 12.02 10.24 6.76
CA SER A 24 10.82 10.74 6.07
C SER A 24 10.11 9.67 5.25
N GLY A 25 10.86 8.78 4.59
CA GLY A 25 10.30 7.64 3.86
C GLY A 25 9.70 6.58 4.79
N ALA A 26 10.38 6.28 5.90
CA ALA A 26 9.94 5.34 6.92
C ALA A 26 8.66 5.81 7.63
N ALA A 27 8.56 7.10 7.96
CA ALA A 27 7.36 7.69 8.57
C ALA A 27 6.12 7.58 7.66
N ARG A 28 6.30 7.71 6.34
CA ARG A 28 5.20 7.58 5.37
C ARG A 28 4.80 6.14 5.07
N ALA A 29 5.66 5.17 5.39
CA ALA A 29 5.41 3.76 5.14
C ALA A 29 4.56 3.06 6.23
N GLN A 30 4.15 3.76 7.29
CA GLN A 30 3.66 3.14 8.54
C GLN A 30 2.27 2.45 8.52
N SER A 31 1.65 2.15 7.39
CA SER A 31 0.45 1.29 7.37
C SER A 31 0.75 -0.12 6.81
N GLY A 32 1.36 -0.96 7.66
CA GLY A 32 1.38 -2.42 7.50
C GLY A 32 2.74 -3.08 7.23
N PRO A 33 2.79 -4.43 7.20
CA PRO A 33 4.02 -5.21 7.13
C PRO A 33 4.89 -4.91 5.89
N ALA A 34 4.25 -4.55 4.78
CA ALA A 34 4.95 -4.15 3.55
C ALA A 34 5.73 -2.84 3.70
N GLY A 35 5.22 -1.90 4.50
CA GLY A 35 5.88 -0.63 4.78
C GLY A 35 7.12 -0.80 5.65
N PHE A 36 7.06 -1.68 6.65
CA PHE A 36 8.21 -2.04 7.47
C PHE A 36 9.31 -2.71 6.64
N ALA A 37 8.97 -3.68 5.79
CA ALA A 37 9.93 -4.33 4.91
C ALA A 37 10.63 -3.32 3.97
N ALA A 38 9.88 -2.37 3.40
CA ALA A 38 10.44 -1.31 2.57
C ALA A 38 11.40 -0.40 3.37
N ALA A 39 11.05 -0.04 4.61
CA ALA A 39 11.91 0.75 5.48
C ALA A 39 13.22 0.03 5.82
N CYS A 40 13.18 -1.29 6.07
CA CYS A 40 14.37 -2.11 6.30
C CYS A 40 15.29 -2.13 5.06
N VAL A 41 14.75 -2.35 3.86
CA VAL A 41 15.55 -2.35 2.62
C VAL A 41 16.21 -1.00 2.38
N LEU A 42 15.52 0.10 2.66
CA LEU A 42 16.07 1.45 2.53
C LEU A 42 17.12 1.79 3.60
N ALA A 43 17.15 1.06 4.73
CA ALA A 43 18.17 1.25 5.78
C ALA A 43 19.50 0.55 5.45
N LEU A 44 19.47 -0.51 4.64
CA LEU A 44 20.65 -1.32 4.31
C LEU A 44 21.82 -0.50 3.71
N PRO A 45 21.61 0.45 2.77
CA PRO A 45 22.70 1.28 2.27
C PRO A 45 23.35 2.13 3.36
N ALA A 46 22.56 2.74 4.26
CA ALA A 46 23.07 3.58 5.35
C ALA A 46 23.90 2.76 6.35
N LEU A 47 23.40 1.59 6.76
CA LEU A 47 24.14 0.66 7.62
C LEU A 47 25.41 0.17 6.95
N TRP A 48 25.36 -0.10 5.65
CA TRP A 48 26.52 -0.52 4.87
C TRP A 48 27.59 0.57 4.78
N PHE A 49 27.19 1.82 4.50
CA PHE A 49 28.11 2.97 4.49
C PHE A 49 28.75 3.21 5.87
N ALA A 50 27.95 3.15 6.94
CA ALA A 50 28.45 3.29 8.31
C ALA A 50 29.48 2.21 8.65
N PHE A 51 29.19 0.94 8.33
CA PHE A 51 30.13 -0.17 8.54
C PHE A 51 31.46 0.03 7.81
N HIS A 52 31.42 0.53 6.56
CA HIS A 52 32.64 0.79 5.81
C HIS A 52 33.44 1.99 6.30
N ALA A 53 32.77 3.06 6.74
CA ALA A 53 33.43 4.22 7.33
C ALA A 53 34.26 3.82 8.57
N VAL A 54 33.70 2.96 9.43
CA VAL A 54 34.42 2.41 10.59
C VAL A 54 35.65 1.61 10.17
N ARG A 55 35.54 0.73 9.17
CA ARG A 55 36.70 -0.07 8.69
C ARG A 55 37.83 0.78 8.12
N VAL A 56 37.50 1.87 7.42
CA VAL A 56 38.48 2.82 6.90
C VAL A 56 39.18 3.55 8.05
N GLY A 57 38.45 3.97 9.09
CA GLY A 57 39.04 4.57 10.30
C GLY A 57 39.99 3.61 11.04
N LEU A 58 39.76 2.31 10.92
CA LEU A 58 40.63 1.25 11.46
C LEU A 58 41.77 0.83 10.51
N GLY A 59 42.01 1.55 9.41
CA GLY A 59 43.09 1.25 8.45
C GLY A 59 42.90 -0.04 7.65
N ARG A 60 41.69 -0.62 7.61
CA ARG A 60 41.39 -1.85 6.87
C ARG A 60 40.88 -1.52 5.48
N SER A 61 41.71 -1.75 4.48
CA SER A 61 41.30 -1.70 3.07
C SER A 61 40.17 -2.72 2.82
N PRO A 62 39.02 -2.30 2.25
CA PRO A 62 37.98 -3.24 1.90
C PRO A 62 38.45 -4.13 0.73
N ALA A 63 38.06 -5.41 0.76
CA ALA A 63 38.43 -6.38 -0.27
C ALA A 63 37.90 -6.01 -1.68
N TRP A 64 36.85 -5.18 -1.75
CA TRP A 64 36.22 -4.76 -2.99
C TRP A 64 36.36 -3.25 -3.18
N GLY A 65 36.71 -2.83 -4.40
CA GLY A 65 36.84 -1.43 -4.79
C GLY A 65 35.53 -0.65 -4.64
N TRP A 66 35.64 0.67 -4.46
CA TRP A 66 34.49 1.57 -4.23
C TRP A 66 33.39 1.47 -5.29
N GLY A 67 33.78 1.24 -6.56
CA GLY A 67 32.83 1.08 -7.67
C GLY A 67 31.91 -0.13 -7.56
N ALA A 68 32.39 -1.26 -7.02
CA ALA A 68 31.56 -2.46 -6.85
C ALA A 68 30.47 -2.24 -5.77
N LYS A 69 30.78 -1.45 -4.74
CA LYS A 69 29.85 -1.16 -3.64
C LYS A 69 28.75 -0.21 -4.06
N THR A 70 29.08 0.85 -4.80
CA THR A 70 28.10 1.80 -5.32
C THR A 70 27.14 1.13 -6.29
N ALA A 71 27.63 0.23 -7.16
CA ALA A 71 26.78 -0.55 -8.05
C ALA A 71 25.79 -1.43 -7.29
N ALA A 72 26.25 -2.17 -6.28
CA ALA A 72 25.38 -3.01 -5.47
C ALA A 72 24.34 -2.21 -4.66
N ALA A 73 24.73 -1.06 -4.10
CA ALA A 73 23.79 -0.18 -3.41
C ALA A 73 22.71 0.36 -4.37
N ALA A 74 23.09 0.74 -5.59
CA ALA A 74 22.15 1.19 -6.62
C ALA A 74 21.17 0.07 -7.03
N VAL A 75 21.65 -1.16 -7.18
CA VAL A 75 20.79 -2.33 -7.49
C VAL A 75 19.77 -2.56 -6.37
N VAL A 76 20.18 -2.52 -5.09
CA VAL A 76 19.26 -2.68 -3.95
C VAL A 76 18.23 -1.54 -3.93
N LEU A 77 18.65 -0.30 -4.20
CA LEU A 77 17.75 0.85 -4.23
C LEU A 77 16.71 0.74 -5.35
N VAL A 78 17.14 0.37 -6.57
CA VAL A 78 16.26 0.19 -7.74
C VAL A 78 15.31 -0.98 -7.52
N ALA A 79 15.80 -2.11 -6.99
CA ALA A 79 14.96 -3.26 -6.66
C ALA A 79 13.92 -2.91 -5.58
N GLY A 80 14.33 -2.19 -4.52
CA GLY A 80 13.42 -1.71 -3.48
C GLY A 80 12.33 -0.78 -4.03
N MET A 81 12.67 0.14 -4.94
CA MET A 81 11.70 1.00 -5.61
C MET A 81 10.75 0.22 -6.53
N ALA A 82 11.25 -0.79 -7.24
CA ALA A 82 10.41 -1.65 -8.09
C ALA A 82 9.40 -2.45 -7.26
N VAL A 83 9.80 -2.97 -6.09
CA VAL A 83 8.90 -3.65 -5.15
C VAL A 83 7.87 -2.68 -4.56
N ALA A 84 8.29 -1.46 -4.19
CA ALA A 84 7.37 -0.44 -3.67
C ALA A 84 6.37 0.06 -4.73
N ARG A 85 6.75 0.00 -6.02
CA ARG A 85 5.88 0.34 -7.16
C ARG A 85 5.07 -0.82 -7.70
N ALA A 86 5.31 -2.05 -7.24
CA ALA A 86 4.49 -3.18 -7.66
C ALA A 86 3.04 -2.83 -7.33
N PRO A 87 2.14 -2.73 -8.32
CA PRO A 87 0.75 -2.38 -8.06
C PRO A 87 0.22 -3.38 -7.04
N ARG A 88 -0.18 -2.88 -5.87
CA ARG A 88 -0.92 -3.70 -4.91
C ARG A 88 -2.08 -4.28 -5.72
N ARG A 89 -2.14 -5.61 -5.86
CA ARG A 89 -3.23 -6.33 -6.53
C ARG A 89 -4.55 -6.20 -5.74
N GLY A 90 -4.90 -5.00 -5.29
CA GLY A 90 -6.27 -4.62 -5.01
C GLY A 90 -6.90 -4.34 -6.36
N GLY A 91 -7.94 -5.08 -6.71
CA GLY A 91 -8.72 -4.78 -7.91
C GLY A 91 -9.27 -3.36 -7.83
N ASP A 92 -9.45 -2.73 -8.98
CA ASP A 92 -10.20 -1.49 -9.10
C ASP A 92 -11.56 -1.66 -8.39
N PRO A 93 -11.86 -0.91 -7.33
CA PRO A 93 -13.10 -1.06 -6.56
C PRO A 93 -14.35 -0.86 -7.43
N LEU A 94 -14.26 -0.03 -8.48
CA LEU A 94 -15.38 0.17 -9.41
C LEU A 94 -15.57 -1.02 -10.33
N GLY A 95 -14.48 -1.60 -10.85
CA GLY A 95 -14.53 -2.87 -11.57
C GLY A 95 -15.10 -4.01 -10.72
N ALA A 96 -14.71 -4.08 -9.44
CA ALA A 96 -15.23 -5.06 -8.49
C ALA A 96 -16.73 -4.85 -8.21
N LEU A 97 -17.17 -3.60 -8.02
CA LEU A 97 -18.58 -3.24 -7.82
C LEU A 97 -19.42 -3.60 -9.06
N SER A 98 -18.92 -3.28 -10.25
CA SER A 98 -19.56 -3.61 -11.53
C SER A 98 -19.74 -5.12 -11.69
N ALA A 99 -18.69 -5.91 -11.42
CA ALA A 99 -18.76 -7.37 -11.43
C ALA A 99 -19.77 -7.91 -10.40
N PHE A 100 -19.83 -7.31 -9.21
CA PHE A 100 -20.80 -7.71 -8.18
C PHE A 100 -22.24 -7.43 -8.65
N ARG A 101 -22.52 -6.23 -9.17
CA ARG A 101 -23.83 -5.87 -9.72
C ARG A 101 -24.24 -6.76 -10.88
N ALA A 102 -23.31 -7.05 -11.79
CA ALA A 102 -23.55 -7.95 -12.90
C ALA A 102 -23.95 -9.37 -12.42
N ALA A 103 -23.31 -9.88 -11.35
CA ALA A 103 -23.66 -11.16 -10.77
C ALA A 103 -25.04 -11.16 -10.07
N ILE A 104 -25.42 -10.06 -9.42
CA ILE A 104 -26.75 -9.89 -8.83
C ILE A 104 -27.82 -9.92 -9.95
N GLY A 105 -27.57 -9.24 -11.07
CA GLY A 105 -28.49 -9.21 -12.21
C GLY A 105 -29.84 -8.60 -11.86
N THR A 106 -30.91 -9.06 -12.53
CA THR A 106 -32.30 -8.59 -12.32
C THR A 106 -33.06 -9.37 -11.26
N SER A 107 -32.49 -10.47 -10.76
CA SER A 107 -33.09 -11.32 -9.74
C SER A 107 -32.13 -11.38 -8.55
N PRO A 108 -32.19 -10.36 -7.66
CA PRO A 108 -31.33 -10.29 -6.50
C PRO A 108 -31.63 -11.41 -5.49
N PRO A 109 -30.62 -12.16 -5.02
CA PRO A 109 -30.83 -13.18 -4.00
C PRO A 109 -30.95 -12.55 -2.61
N PRO A 110 -31.70 -13.13 -1.66
CA PRO A 110 -31.79 -12.60 -0.29
C PRO A 110 -30.44 -12.47 0.43
N ARG A 111 -29.42 -13.24 0.00
CA ARG A 111 -28.05 -13.18 0.51
C ARG A 111 -27.04 -13.27 -0.64
N PRO A 112 -26.07 -12.35 -0.76
CA PRO A 112 -25.05 -12.41 -1.80
C PRO A 112 -24.13 -13.63 -1.74
N SER A 113 -24.02 -14.31 -0.60
CA SER A 113 -23.31 -15.58 -0.50
C SER A 113 -23.91 -16.65 -1.42
N MET A 114 -25.18 -16.56 -1.79
CA MET A 114 -25.84 -17.46 -2.74
C MET A 114 -25.36 -17.28 -4.19
N LEU A 115 -24.64 -16.19 -4.48
CA LEU A 115 -23.97 -16.02 -5.78
C LEU A 115 -22.75 -16.96 -5.93
N VAL A 116 -22.32 -17.60 -4.82
CA VAL A 116 -21.13 -18.46 -4.74
C VAL A 116 -21.50 -19.84 -4.15
N PRO A 117 -21.04 -20.97 -4.73
CA PRO A 117 -20.45 -21.06 -6.06
C PRO A 117 -21.55 -20.97 -7.13
N GLY A 118 -21.31 -20.20 -8.19
CA GLY A 118 -22.29 -20.09 -9.27
C GLY A 118 -22.00 -18.91 -10.18
N ARG A 119 -22.77 -17.82 -10.03
CA ARG A 119 -22.57 -16.58 -10.79
C ARG A 119 -21.21 -15.94 -10.50
N LEU A 120 -20.64 -16.22 -9.34
CA LEU A 120 -19.29 -15.85 -8.94
C LEU A 120 -18.54 -17.08 -8.41
N SER A 121 -17.24 -17.16 -8.72
CA SER A 121 -16.35 -18.14 -8.08
C SER A 121 -15.99 -17.72 -6.65
N VAL A 122 -15.92 -16.42 -6.39
CA VAL A 122 -15.70 -15.80 -5.09
C VAL A 122 -16.29 -14.39 -5.10
N LEU A 123 -16.70 -13.88 -3.94
CA LEU A 123 -17.09 -12.47 -3.82
C LEU A 123 -15.93 -11.54 -4.21
N PRO A 124 -16.19 -10.47 -4.98
CA PRO A 124 -15.17 -9.49 -5.32
C PRO A 124 -14.56 -8.88 -4.06
N ARG A 125 -13.23 -8.76 -4.06
CA ARG A 125 -12.52 -8.13 -2.95
C ARG A 125 -12.58 -6.62 -3.11
N LEU A 126 -13.11 -5.94 -2.10
CA LEU A 126 -13.12 -4.49 -2.00
C LEU A 126 -11.78 -4.01 -1.43
N HIS A 127 -11.16 -3.04 -2.10
CA HIS A 127 -9.98 -2.35 -1.58
C HIS A 127 -10.11 -0.85 -1.85
N LEU A 128 -10.18 -0.07 -0.77
CA LEU A 128 -10.32 1.39 -0.82
C LEU A 128 -8.98 2.00 -0.43
N ALA A 129 -8.12 2.21 -1.43
CA ALA A 129 -6.78 2.74 -1.18
C ALA A 129 -6.85 4.16 -0.59
N GLY A 130 -6.09 4.40 0.49
CA GLY A 130 -5.98 5.72 1.12
C GLY A 130 -7.04 6.03 2.18
N THR A 131 -8.03 5.17 2.41
CA THR A 131 -9.08 5.39 3.43
C THR A 131 -8.76 4.77 4.79
N GLY A 132 -7.69 3.98 4.89
CA GLY A 132 -7.34 3.24 6.11
C GLY A 132 -8.10 1.92 6.30
N HIS A 133 -9.14 1.66 5.49
CA HIS A 133 -9.90 0.41 5.54
C HIS A 133 -9.08 -0.79 5.03
N PRO A 134 -9.13 -1.95 5.72
CA PRO A 134 -8.48 -3.16 5.22
C PRO A 134 -9.23 -3.71 4.00
N ALA A 135 -8.51 -4.36 3.09
CA ALA A 135 -9.13 -4.98 1.92
C ALA A 135 -9.94 -6.24 2.30
N THR A 136 -11.25 -6.23 2.05
CA THR A 136 -12.22 -7.21 2.56
C THR A 136 -13.13 -7.78 1.45
N ARG A 137 -13.87 -8.86 1.77
CA ARG A 137 -14.98 -9.40 0.96
C ARG A 137 -16.30 -9.37 1.71
N GLU A 138 -16.29 -8.79 2.91
CA GLU A 138 -17.45 -8.76 3.79
C GLU A 138 -18.58 -7.94 3.17
N VAL A 139 -19.79 -8.41 3.44
CA VAL A 139 -21.04 -7.79 3.03
C VAL A 139 -21.82 -7.47 4.30
N PHE A 140 -22.17 -6.20 4.46
CA PHE A 140 -23.08 -5.75 5.50
C PHE A 140 -24.49 -5.59 4.90
N PHE A 141 -25.50 -5.93 5.69
CA PHE A 141 -26.90 -5.85 5.27
C PHE A 141 -27.53 -4.55 5.75
N GLY A 142 -28.08 -3.78 4.82
CA GLY A 142 -28.75 -2.53 5.13
C GLY A 142 -29.04 -1.70 3.88
N ARG A 143 -29.87 -0.67 4.06
CA ARG A 143 -30.25 0.24 2.97
C ARG A 143 -29.09 1.15 2.59
N PRO A 144 -29.01 1.66 1.34
CA PRO A 144 -27.96 2.60 0.94
C PRO A 144 -27.87 3.87 1.81
N SER A 145 -28.95 4.29 2.46
CA SER A 145 -28.95 5.40 3.43
C SER A 145 -28.29 5.08 4.77
N SER A 146 -27.88 3.84 5.01
CA SER A 146 -27.33 3.35 6.30
C SER A 146 -25.80 3.18 6.32
N VAL A 147 -25.08 3.87 5.41
CA VAL A 147 -23.61 3.91 5.35
C VAL A 147 -23.04 4.31 6.72
N ARG A 148 -22.05 3.54 7.20
CA ARG A 148 -21.36 3.74 8.48
C ARG A 148 -19.83 3.70 8.38
N ASP A 149 -19.29 3.88 7.16
CA ASP A 149 -17.85 3.92 6.91
C ASP A 149 -17.10 2.66 7.36
N ARG A 150 -17.60 1.48 7.01
CA ARG A 150 -16.97 0.20 7.37
C ARG A 150 -15.89 -0.28 6.40
N GLY A 151 -15.85 0.29 5.20
CA GLY A 151 -14.99 -0.20 4.12
C GLY A 151 -15.40 -1.56 3.57
N THR A 152 -16.69 -1.92 3.66
CA THR A 152 -17.26 -3.20 3.20
C THR A 152 -18.24 -2.99 2.04
N TRP A 153 -18.75 -4.08 1.46
CA TRP A 153 -19.93 -4.00 0.60
C TRP A 153 -21.17 -3.77 1.47
N LEU A 154 -22.08 -2.89 1.06
CA LEU A 154 -23.39 -2.72 1.66
C LEU A 154 -24.43 -3.25 0.68
N TYR A 155 -25.24 -4.22 1.11
CA TYR A 155 -26.25 -4.85 0.29
C TYR A 155 -27.63 -4.68 0.91
N ASP A 156 -28.58 -4.17 0.11
CA ASP A 156 -29.98 -4.08 0.51
C ASP A 156 -30.68 -5.42 0.31
N ASN A 157 -30.86 -6.16 1.40
CA ASN A 157 -31.52 -7.46 1.43
C ASN A 157 -32.98 -7.42 1.88
N ASP A 158 -33.55 -6.23 2.05
CA ASP A 158 -34.96 -6.07 2.43
C ASP A 158 -35.84 -6.18 1.18
N GLU A 159 -36.52 -7.31 1.00
CA GLU A 159 -37.39 -7.57 -0.17
C GLU A 159 -38.54 -6.55 -0.31
N SER A 160 -38.90 -5.84 0.77
CA SER A 160 -39.89 -4.77 0.74
C SER A 160 -39.30 -3.40 0.34
N SER A 161 -37.98 -3.29 0.28
CA SER A 161 -37.29 -2.05 -0.07
C SER A 161 -37.38 -1.76 -1.58
N PRO A 162 -37.63 -0.50 -2.00
CA PRO A 162 -37.58 -0.13 -3.41
C PRO A 162 -36.18 -0.28 -4.02
N THR A 163 -35.14 -0.40 -3.18
CA THR A 163 -33.76 -0.63 -3.58
C THR A 163 -33.29 -2.06 -3.32
N PHE A 164 -34.19 -3.02 -3.09
CA PHE A 164 -33.84 -4.43 -2.90
C PHE A 164 -32.87 -4.91 -3.99
N GLY A 165 -31.79 -5.56 -3.57
CA GLY A 165 -30.74 -6.02 -4.48
C GLY A 165 -29.66 -5.01 -4.80
N THR A 166 -29.80 -3.76 -4.34
CA THR A 166 -28.77 -2.75 -4.55
C THR A 166 -27.53 -3.08 -3.70
N VAL A 167 -26.37 -3.05 -4.35
CA VAL A 167 -25.06 -3.10 -3.67
C VAL A 167 -24.35 -1.77 -3.87
N VAL A 168 -23.82 -1.19 -2.78
CA VAL A 168 -22.99 0.02 -2.76
C VAL A 168 -21.75 -0.20 -1.90
N ILE A 169 -20.86 0.78 -1.84
CA ILE A 169 -19.67 0.75 -0.99
C ILE A 169 -19.98 1.45 0.35
N ASP A 170 -19.81 0.75 1.47
CA ASP A 170 -19.99 1.31 2.82
C ASP A 170 -18.78 2.16 3.24
N CYS A 171 -18.63 3.34 2.66
CA CYS A 171 -17.49 4.22 2.93
C CYS A 171 -17.90 5.70 2.79
N THR A 172 -17.56 6.52 3.78
CA THR A 172 -17.84 7.97 3.76
C THR A 172 -16.71 8.79 3.15
N HIS A 173 -15.56 8.17 2.87
CA HIS A 173 -14.44 8.82 2.21
C HIS A 173 -14.74 9.07 0.72
N THR A 174 -13.96 9.96 0.12
CA THR A 174 -14.00 10.21 -1.33
C THR A 174 -13.02 9.30 -2.09
N ASP A 175 -13.35 9.05 -3.35
CA ASP A 175 -12.45 8.48 -4.33
C ASP A 175 -11.37 9.51 -4.76
N PRO A 176 -10.37 9.13 -5.57
CA PRO A 176 -9.35 10.05 -6.06
C PRO A 176 -9.88 11.22 -6.90
N LYS A 177 -11.14 11.16 -7.37
CA LYS A 177 -11.81 12.21 -8.14
C LYS A 177 -12.68 13.11 -7.25
N GLY A 178 -12.71 12.88 -5.93
CA GLY A 178 -13.50 13.66 -4.98
C GLY A 178 -14.96 13.22 -4.83
N SER A 179 -15.37 12.11 -5.46
CA SER A 179 -16.73 11.56 -5.33
C SER A 179 -16.82 10.63 -4.12
N ALA A 180 -17.91 10.69 -3.35
CA ALA A 180 -18.07 9.79 -2.21
C ALA A 180 -18.14 8.33 -2.67
N TRP A 181 -17.44 7.41 -2.01
CA TRP A 181 -17.48 5.99 -2.40
C TRP A 181 -18.89 5.40 -2.34
N SER A 182 -19.72 5.85 -1.38
CA SER A 182 -21.11 5.44 -1.25
C SER A 182 -22.04 5.93 -2.35
N SER A 183 -21.62 6.86 -3.22
CA SER A 183 -22.44 7.32 -4.34
C SER A 183 -22.39 6.41 -5.55
N TYR A 184 -21.46 5.46 -5.58
CA TYR A 184 -21.33 4.49 -6.67
C TYR A 184 -22.31 3.34 -6.52
#